data_AF-A0AAJ1D2C9-F1
#
_entry.id   AF-A0AAJ1D2C9-F1
#
_cell.length_a   1.000
_cell.length_b   1.000
_cell.length_c   1.000
_cell.angle_alpha   90.00
_cell.angle_beta   90.00
_cell.angle_gamma   90.00
#
_symmetry.space_group_name_H-M   'P 1'
#
loop_
_entity.id
_entity.type
_entity.pdbx_description
1 polymer ?
#
loop_
_entity_poly.entity_id
_entity_poly.type
_entity_poly.pdbx_seq_one_letter_code
_entity_poly.pdbx_strand_id
1 'polypeptide(L)'
;MEKETWALLGAAAAVAAPLIFNTVKEAVWETKKRKREERHIVIQLIFLLDNYISQCEFLSYNEGIYDPQLEYKVTAYEKPDLRLSSIKGDFKYLDADLLYRLHSIDSKRAQVISELSNLDDSYFEDAPDCTGYYAKRQELYAKHGLYVINLSEDICRKFKIKHVSWDGGFNPATSIREQLTQIRASRSRAKLRSMERYAKRVAEKQRKLIQS
;
A
#
# COMPACT_ATOMS: atom_id res chain seq x y z
N MET A 1 14.43 10.62 -68.69
CA MET A 1 13.70 9.85 -67.66
C MET A 1 12.45 9.30 -68.31
N GLU A 2 12.40 7.99 -68.53
CA GLU A 2 11.44 7.33 -69.42
C GLU A 2 10.12 7.00 -68.72
N LYS A 3 9.04 6.88 -69.50
CA LYS A 3 7.69 6.55 -69.00
C LYS A 3 7.65 5.21 -68.23
N GLU A 4 8.57 4.31 -68.54
CA GLU A 4 8.70 2.99 -67.92
C GLU A 4 9.14 3.07 -66.46
N THR A 5 10.03 4.01 -66.09
CA THR A 5 10.44 4.18 -64.69
C THR A 5 9.31 4.71 -63.81
N TRP A 6 8.42 5.55 -64.36
CA TRP A 6 7.23 6.04 -63.66
C TRP A 6 6.16 4.95 -63.48
N ALA A 7 6.00 4.06 -64.46
CA ALA A 7 5.10 2.93 -64.37
C ALA A 7 5.56 1.90 -63.31
N LEU A 8 6.86 1.61 -63.27
CA LEU A 8 7.44 0.72 -62.25
C LEU A 8 7.36 1.30 -60.83
N LEU A 9 7.61 2.60 -60.66
CA LEU A 9 7.42 3.29 -59.38
C LEU A 9 5.96 3.30 -58.95
N GLY A 10 5.02 3.53 -59.87
CA GLY A 10 3.59 3.48 -59.60
C GLY A 10 3.11 2.09 -59.16
N ALA A 11 3.56 1.04 -59.83
CA ALA A 11 3.25 -0.34 -59.47
C ALA A 11 3.85 -0.74 -58.12
N ALA A 12 5.10 -0.37 -57.85
CA ALA A 12 5.75 -0.61 -56.56
C ALA A 12 5.04 0.12 -55.41
N ALA A 13 4.63 1.38 -55.62
CA ALA A 13 3.88 2.15 -54.64
C ALA A 13 2.49 1.56 -54.37
N ALA A 14 1.80 1.04 -55.39
CA ALA A 14 0.49 0.41 -55.24
C ALA A 14 0.51 -0.86 -54.36
N VAL A 15 1.64 -1.57 -54.32
CA VAL A 15 1.81 -2.76 -53.46
C VAL A 15 2.34 -2.38 -52.08
N ALA A 16 3.33 -1.49 -52.02
CA ALA A 16 3.98 -1.12 -50.77
C ALA A 16 3.09 -0.24 -49.86
N ALA A 17 2.34 0.71 -50.42
CA ALA A 17 1.55 1.64 -49.63
C ALA A 17 0.44 0.97 -48.80
N PRO A 18 -0.35 0.01 -49.32
CA PRO A 18 -1.34 -0.71 -48.51
C PRO A 18 -0.71 -1.55 -47.39
N LEU A 19 0.46 -2.16 -47.63
CA LEU A 19 1.19 -2.95 -46.62
C LEU A 19 1.69 -2.06 -45.48
N ILE A 20 2.33 -0.94 -45.81
CA ILE A 20 2.80 0.04 -44.82
C ILE A 20 1.61 0.63 -44.06
N PHE A 21 0.53 0.99 -44.76
CA PHE A 21 -0.67 1.51 -44.13
C PHE A 21 -1.29 0.49 -43.15
N ASN A 22 -1.43 -0.78 -43.55
CA ASN A 22 -1.99 -1.82 -42.68
C ASN A 22 -1.12 -2.08 -41.46
N THR A 23 0.20 -2.19 -41.62
CA THR A 23 1.13 -2.41 -40.49
C THR A 23 1.11 -1.24 -39.49
N VAL A 24 1.15 0.01 -39.98
CA VAL A 24 1.04 1.20 -39.12
C VAL A 24 -0.33 1.25 -38.44
N LYS A 25 -1.41 0.99 -39.18
CA LYS A 25 -2.78 0.95 -38.66
C LYS A 25 -2.92 -0.10 -37.56
N GLU A 26 -2.38 -1.30 -37.75
CA GLU A 26 -2.37 -2.38 -36.76
C GLU A 26 -1.57 -2.00 -35.52
N ALA A 27 -0.37 -1.43 -35.67
CA ALA A 27 0.43 -0.95 -34.54
C ALA A 27 -0.31 0.14 -33.73
N VAL A 28 -0.99 1.07 -34.41
CA VAL A 28 -1.81 2.10 -33.76
C VAL A 28 -3.03 1.50 -33.07
N TRP A 29 -3.66 0.48 -33.65
CA TRP A 29 -4.80 -0.20 -33.03
C TRP A 29 -4.40 -0.99 -31.79
N GLU A 30 -3.30 -1.74 -31.86
CA GLU A 30 -2.74 -2.49 -30.74
C GLU A 30 -2.36 -1.58 -29.58
N THR A 31 -1.71 -0.44 -29.86
CA THR A 31 -1.37 0.54 -28.81
C THR A 31 -2.62 1.17 -28.18
N LYS A 32 -3.66 1.48 -28.97
CA LYS A 32 -4.95 1.96 -28.43
C LYS A 32 -5.66 0.90 -27.60
N LYS A 33 -5.66 -0.35 -28.05
CA LYS A 33 -6.24 -1.50 -27.34
C LYS A 33 -5.51 -1.70 -26.00
N ARG A 34 -4.18 -1.76 -26.02
CA ARG A 34 -3.35 -1.86 -24.82
C ARG A 34 -3.67 -0.77 -23.79
N LYS A 35 -3.73 0.50 -24.20
CA LYS A 35 -4.06 1.62 -23.30
C LYS A 35 -5.47 1.52 -22.69
N ARG A 36 -6.43 0.96 -23.43
CA ARG A 36 -7.80 0.75 -22.95
C ARG A 36 -7.85 -0.37 -21.92
N GLU A 37 -7.20 -1.51 -22.19
CA GLU A 37 -7.09 -2.63 -21.27
C GLU A 37 -6.36 -2.22 -19.98
N GLU A 38 -5.23 -1.53 -20.12
CA GLU A 38 -4.43 -1.02 -18.99
C GLU A 38 -5.27 -0.11 -18.08
N ARG A 39 -6.03 0.84 -18.65
CA ARG A 39 -6.95 1.68 -17.87
C ARG A 39 -8.03 0.88 -17.16
N HIS A 40 -8.60 -0.13 -17.81
CA HIS A 40 -9.66 -0.94 -17.21
C HIS A 40 -9.15 -1.75 -16.01
N ILE A 41 -7.95 -2.32 -16.13
CA ILE A 41 -7.25 -3.03 -15.04
C ILE A 41 -6.97 -2.05 -13.88
N VAL A 42 -6.42 -0.88 -14.18
CA VAL A 42 -6.05 0.11 -13.17
C VAL A 42 -7.26 0.63 -12.37
N ILE A 43 -8.40 0.85 -13.03
CA ILE A 43 -9.61 1.31 -12.32
C ILE A 43 -10.08 0.26 -11.30
N GLN A 44 -10.15 -1.02 -11.71
CA GLN A 44 -10.51 -2.12 -10.80
C GLN A 44 -9.49 -2.25 -9.65
N LEU A 45 -8.20 -2.08 -9.98
CA LEU A 45 -7.12 -2.13 -9.01
C LEU A 45 -7.28 -1.05 -7.93
N ILE A 46 -7.62 0.18 -8.30
CA ILE A 46 -7.81 1.27 -7.34
C ILE A 46 -8.90 0.92 -6.32
N PHE A 47 -10.04 0.37 -6.75
CA PHE A 47 -11.09 -0.07 -5.83
C PHE A 47 -10.65 -1.21 -4.91
N LEU A 48 -9.88 -2.16 -5.45
CA LEU A 48 -9.33 -3.25 -4.66
C LEU A 48 -8.35 -2.72 -3.58
N LEU A 49 -7.49 -1.77 -3.96
CA LEU A 49 -6.57 -1.12 -3.04
C LEU A 49 -7.32 -0.30 -1.99
N ASP A 50 -8.39 0.40 -2.36
CA ASP A 50 -9.21 1.16 -1.41
C ASP A 50 -9.83 0.28 -0.32
N ASN A 51 -10.40 -0.86 -0.72
CA ASN A 51 -10.92 -1.84 0.23
C ASN A 51 -9.80 -2.37 1.15
N TYR A 52 -8.64 -2.68 0.58
CA TYR A 52 -7.48 -3.13 1.35
C TYR A 52 -6.99 -2.07 2.35
N ILE A 53 -6.93 -0.81 1.93
CA ILE A 53 -6.54 0.33 2.78
C ILE A 53 -7.53 0.50 3.93
N SER A 54 -8.84 0.39 3.66
CA SER A 54 -9.87 0.45 4.71
C SER A 54 -9.68 -0.63 5.78
N GLN A 55 -9.36 -1.85 5.37
CA GLN A 55 -9.06 -2.94 6.33
C GLN A 55 -7.78 -2.67 7.13
N CYS A 56 -6.74 -2.12 6.49
CA CYS A 56 -5.53 -1.71 7.20
C CYS A 56 -5.80 -0.58 8.20
N GLU A 57 -6.68 0.35 7.84
CA GLU A 57 -7.10 1.45 8.71
C GLU A 57 -7.80 0.92 9.95
N PHE A 58 -8.76 0.02 9.79
CA PHE A 58 -9.47 -0.59 10.91
C PHE A 58 -8.49 -1.23 11.90
N LEU A 59 -7.51 -1.99 11.39
CA LEU A 59 -6.49 -2.65 12.23
C LEU A 59 -5.45 -1.69 12.82
N SER A 60 -5.30 -0.50 12.24
CA SER A 60 -4.43 0.56 12.75
C SER A 60 -5.00 1.32 13.95
N TYR A 61 -6.32 1.22 14.18
CA TYR A 61 -7.02 1.89 15.27
C TYR A 61 -7.64 0.94 16.28
N ASN A 62 -8.16 -0.21 15.82
CA ASN A 62 -8.88 -1.12 16.69
C ASN A 62 -7.95 -1.72 17.76
N GLU A 63 -8.50 -1.95 18.96
CA GLU A 63 -7.80 -2.54 20.12
C GLU A 63 -8.28 -3.97 20.40
N GLY A 64 -8.67 -4.71 19.36
CA GLY A 64 -9.26 -6.04 19.48
C GLY A 64 -10.76 -6.05 19.26
N ILE A 65 -11.29 -7.26 19.02
CA ILE A 65 -12.72 -7.51 18.82
C ILE A 65 -13.24 -8.13 20.10
N TYR A 66 -14.32 -7.57 20.66
CA TYR A 66 -14.95 -8.13 21.85
C TYR A 66 -15.61 -9.47 21.49
N ASP A 67 -15.27 -10.51 22.24
CA ASP A 67 -15.89 -11.82 22.13
C ASP A 67 -16.92 -11.99 23.25
N PRO A 68 -18.23 -12.06 22.93
CA PRO A 68 -19.28 -12.21 23.95
C PRO A 68 -19.22 -13.53 24.73
N GLN A 69 -18.59 -14.58 24.17
CA GLN A 69 -18.47 -15.87 24.85
C GLN A 69 -17.35 -15.88 25.87
N LEU A 70 -16.28 -15.13 25.58
CA LEU A 70 -15.10 -15.03 26.44
C LEU A 70 -15.17 -13.82 27.40
N GLU A 71 -16.07 -12.87 27.16
CA GLU A 71 -16.26 -11.62 27.92
C GLU A 71 -15.02 -10.69 27.92
N TYR A 72 -14.11 -10.85 26.96
CA TYR A 72 -12.95 -9.96 26.76
C TYR A 72 -12.62 -9.78 25.27
N LYS A 73 -11.69 -8.87 24.96
CA LYS A 73 -11.23 -8.62 23.59
C LYS A 73 -10.23 -9.70 23.15
N VAL A 74 -10.44 -10.31 21.99
CA VAL A 74 -9.53 -11.33 21.46
C VAL A 74 -8.46 -10.72 20.55
N THR A 75 -7.29 -11.35 20.53
CA THR A 75 -6.18 -10.99 19.63
C THR A 75 -6.37 -11.51 18.21
N ALA A 76 -7.30 -12.44 18.00
CA ALA A 76 -7.70 -12.95 16.70
C ALA A 76 -8.37 -11.86 15.86
N TYR A 77 -8.04 -11.80 14.57
CA TYR A 77 -8.58 -10.81 13.64
C TYR A 77 -8.47 -11.30 12.19
N GLU A 78 -9.30 -10.71 11.33
CA GLU A 78 -9.25 -10.93 9.89
C GLU A 78 -8.06 -10.18 9.26
N LYS A 79 -7.18 -10.91 8.58
CA LYS A 79 -5.98 -10.35 7.96
C LYS A 79 -6.36 -9.77 6.59
N PRO A 80 -5.98 -8.51 6.27
CA PRO A 80 -6.34 -7.91 4.99
C PRO A 80 -5.76 -8.70 3.83
N ASP A 81 -6.56 -9.01 2.82
CA ASP A 81 -6.13 -9.82 1.67
C ASP A 81 -6.31 -9.10 0.32
N LEU A 82 -5.22 -8.93 -0.42
CA LEU A 82 -5.25 -8.31 -1.74
C LEU A 82 -5.46 -9.37 -2.83
N ARG A 83 -6.72 -9.61 -3.20
CA ARG A 83 -7.06 -10.62 -4.22
C ARG A 83 -6.94 -10.08 -5.64
N LEU A 84 -5.71 -9.96 -6.15
CA LEU A 84 -5.46 -9.51 -7.54
C LEU A 84 -6.17 -10.38 -8.59
N SER A 85 -6.42 -11.66 -8.29
CA SER A 85 -7.17 -12.59 -9.15
C SER A 85 -8.63 -12.17 -9.41
N SER A 86 -9.18 -11.25 -8.63
CA SER A 86 -10.52 -10.69 -8.84
C SER A 86 -10.57 -9.65 -9.96
N ILE A 87 -9.42 -9.13 -10.40
CA ILE A 87 -9.34 -8.12 -11.47
C ILE A 87 -9.48 -8.81 -12.82
N LYS A 88 -10.41 -8.32 -13.63
CA LYS A 88 -10.57 -8.76 -15.01
C LYS A 88 -9.55 -8.05 -15.90
N GLY A 89 -8.79 -8.83 -16.67
CA GLY A 89 -7.85 -8.31 -17.67
C GLY A 89 -6.52 -9.06 -17.66
N ASP A 90 -5.70 -8.79 -18.66
CA ASP A 90 -4.36 -9.38 -18.78
C ASP A 90 -3.32 -8.41 -18.18
N PHE A 91 -2.76 -8.81 -17.03
CA PHE A 91 -1.76 -8.03 -16.30
C PHE A 91 -0.48 -7.75 -17.12
N LYS A 92 -0.24 -8.46 -18.24
CA LYS A 92 0.89 -8.17 -19.14
C LYS A 92 0.85 -6.76 -19.73
N TYR A 93 -0.31 -6.09 -19.71
CA TYR A 93 -0.42 -4.72 -20.19
C TYR A 93 0.10 -3.67 -19.19
N LEU A 94 0.21 -4.03 -17.90
CA LEU A 94 0.86 -3.20 -16.88
C LEU A 94 2.39 -3.27 -17.05
N ASP A 95 3.08 -2.20 -16.68
CA ASP A 95 4.55 -2.21 -16.65
C ASP A 95 5.10 -3.07 -15.51
N ALA A 96 6.32 -3.58 -15.71
CA ALA A 96 6.96 -4.50 -14.76
C ALA A 96 7.18 -3.88 -13.37
N ASP A 97 7.46 -2.58 -13.29
CA ASP A 97 7.61 -1.88 -12.00
C ASP A 97 6.28 -1.87 -11.23
N LEU A 98 5.17 -1.53 -11.88
CA LEU A 98 3.85 -1.58 -11.25
C LEU A 98 3.50 -2.99 -10.77
N LEU A 99 3.76 -4.03 -11.58
CA LEU A 99 3.52 -5.42 -11.18
C LEU A 99 4.36 -5.82 -9.95
N TYR A 100 5.66 -5.48 -9.96
CA TYR A 100 6.53 -5.73 -8.81
C TYR A 100 6.00 -5.04 -7.55
N ARG A 101 5.62 -3.77 -7.65
CA ARG A 101 5.09 -2.99 -6.53
C ARG A 101 3.77 -3.57 -6.01
N LEU A 102 2.90 -4.08 -6.87
CA LEU A 102 1.68 -4.77 -6.46
C LEU A 102 1.97 -6.06 -5.71
N HIS A 103 2.83 -6.93 -6.24
CA HIS A 103 3.22 -8.17 -5.56
C HIS A 103 3.96 -7.92 -4.25
N SER A 104 4.69 -6.81 -4.13
CA SER A 104 5.37 -6.44 -2.89
C SER A 104 4.40 -6.15 -1.73
N ILE A 105 3.12 -5.83 -2.01
CA ILE A 105 2.10 -5.65 -0.97
C ILE A 105 1.95 -6.95 -0.17
N ASP A 106 1.80 -8.09 -0.85
CA ASP A 106 1.62 -9.38 -0.17
C ASP A 106 2.88 -9.81 0.59
N SER A 107 4.07 -9.54 0.02
CA SER A 107 5.33 -9.80 0.72
C SER A 107 5.45 -8.98 2.01
N LYS A 108 5.13 -7.69 1.98
CA LYS A 108 5.12 -6.81 3.16
C LYS A 108 4.03 -7.19 4.16
N ARG A 109 2.86 -7.60 3.68
CA ARG A 109 1.78 -8.16 4.51
C ARG A 109 2.26 -9.39 5.27
N ALA A 110 2.93 -10.31 4.59
CA ALA A 110 3.48 -11.51 5.22
C ALA A 110 4.51 -11.17 6.31
N GLN A 111 5.33 -10.14 6.09
CA GLN A 111 6.25 -9.63 7.12
C GLN A 111 5.51 -9.09 8.35
N VAL A 112 4.45 -8.29 8.15
CA VAL A 112 3.61 -7.81 9.27
C VAL A 112 3.03 -8.96 10.08
N ILE A 113 2.48 -9.97 9.40
CA ILE A 113 1.91 -11.15 10.05
C ILE A 113 3.00 -11.90 10.83
N SER A 114 4.15 -12.15 10.20
CA SER A 114 5.26 -12.84 10.85
C SER A 114 5.80 -12.07 12.06
N GLU A 115 5.89 -10.75 11.98
CA GLU A 115 6.35 -9.92 13.09
C GLU A 115 5.40 -10.00 14.29
N LEU A 116 4.08 -10.01 14.04
CA LEU A 116 3.07 -10.18 15.09
C LEU A 116 3.07 -11.58 15.69
N SER A 117 3.29 -12.62 14.89
CA SER A 117 3.35 -14.01 15.37
C SER A 117 4.60 -14.32 16.18
N ASN A 118 5.67 -13.52 16.04
CA ASN A 118 6.96 -13.74 16.69
C ASN A 118 7.21 -12.75 17.85
N LEU A 119 6.17 -12.08 18.36
CA LEU A 119 6.29 -11.25 19.56
C LEU A 119 6.58 -12.13 20.78
N ASP A 120 7.43 -11.63 21.69
CA ASP A 120 7.71 -12.29 22.95
C ASP A 120 6.60 -12.06 24.00
N ASP A 121 6.69 -12.77 25.12
CA ASP A 121 5.70 -12.73 26.19
C ASP A 121 5.50 -11.34 26.80
N SER A 122 6.46 -10.42 26.65
CA SER A 122 6.35 -9.05 27.21
C SER A 122 5.20 -8.25 26.59
N TYR A 123 4.76 -8.61 25.38
CA TYR A 123 3.63 -7.98 24.69
C TYR A 123 2.26 -8.47 25.19
N PHE A 124 2.24 -9.47 26.07
CA PHE A 124 1.05 -10.13 26.60
C PHE A 124 1.00 -10.12 28.14
N GLU A 125 1.89 -9.36 28.81
CA GLU A 125 1.97 -9.28 30.28
C GLU A 125 0.67 -8.81 30.95
N ASP A 126 -0.13 -8.01 30.24
CA ASP A 126 -1.38 -7.44 30.70
C ASP A 126 -2.62 -8.18 30.16
N ALA A 127 -2.50 -9.48 29.88
CA ALA A 127 -3.64 -10.31 29.51
C ALA A 127 -4.77 -10.21 30.57
N PRO A 128 -6.04 -10.09 30.15
CA PRO A 128 -6.55 -10.26 28.78
C PRO A 128 -6.46 -9.01 27.88
N ASP A 129 -6.08 -7.84 28.42
CA ASP A 129 -6.12 -6.57 27.68
C ASP A 129 -5.08 -6.47 26.56
N CYS A 130 -3.94 -7.16 26.69
CA CYS A 130 -2.91 -7.31 25.65
C CYS A 130 -2.51 -5.97 24.98
N THR A 131 -2.40 -4.88 25.74
CA THR A 131 -2.25 -3.53 25.17
C THR A 131 -0.96 -3.38 24.36
N GLY A 132 0.10 -4.06 24.78
CA GLY A 132 1.38 -4.12 24.05
C GLY A 132 1.21 -4.70 22.64
N TYR A 133 0.57 -5.86 22.55
CA TYR A 133 0.23 -6.51 21.27
C TYR A 133 -0.60 -5.58 20.37
N TYR A 134 -1.67 -4.98 20.89
CA TYR A 134 -2.53 -4.11 20.09
C TYR A 134 -1.79 -2.87 19.58
N ALA A 135 -1.00 -2.21 20.44
CA ALA A 135 -0.19 -1.07 20.02
C ALA A 135 0.81 -1.43 18.91
N LYS A 136 1.39 -2.64 18.97
CA LYS A 136 2.31 -3.14 17.96
C LYS A 136 1.59 -3.45 16.65
N ARG A 137 0.43 -4.11 16.70
CA ARG A 137 -0.44 -4.38 15.53
C ARG A 137 -0.85 -3.08 14.85
N GLN A 138 -1.32 -2.12 15.62
CA GLN A 138 -1.75 -0.82 15.13
C GLN A 138 -0.63 -0.13 14.36
N GLU A 139 0.59 -0.10 14.92
CA GLU A 139 1.74 0.49 14.23
C GLU A 139 2.04 -0.22 12.89
N LEU A 140 2.09 -1.55 12.89
CA LEU A 140 2.48 -2.33 11.71
C LEU A 140 1.47 -2.16 10.57
N TYR A 141 0.18 -2.26 10.88
CA TYR A 141 -0.87 -2.05 9.87
C TYR A 141 -1.00 -0.59 9.45
N ALA A 142 -0.73 0.38 10.32
CA ALA A 142 -0.67 1.79 9.91
C ALA A 142 0.46 2.03 8.90
N LYS A 143 1.66 1.48 9.14
CA LYS A 143 2.79 1.58 8.20
C LYS A 143 2.51 0.86 6.88
N HIS A 144 1.94 -0.33 6.95
CA HIS A 144 1.59 -1.12 5.76
C HIS A 144 0.48 -0.45 4.95
N GLY A 145 -0.57 0.05 5.60
CA GLY A 145 -1.62 0.84 4.98
C GLY A 145 -1.06 2.09 4.28
N LEU A 146 -0.17 2.84 4.93
CA LEU A 146 0.49 4.01 4.33
C LEU A 146 1.30 3.64 3.08
N TYR A 147 1.98 2.49 3.08
CA TYR A 147 2.67 1.99 1.89
C TYR A 147 1.71 1.79 0.71
N VAL A 148 0.56 1.17 0.96
CA VAL A 148 -0.46 0.90 -0.06
C VAL A 148 -1.14 2.19 -0.53
N ILE A 149 -1.40 3.14 0.38
CA ILE A 149 -1.92 4.47 0.04
C ILE A 149 -0.99 5.18 -0.95
N ASN A 150 0.31 5.22 -0.66
CA ASN A 150 1.28 5.89 -1.54
C ASN A 150 1.33 5.22 -2.92
N LEU A 151 1.22 3.89 -2.99
CA LEU A 151 1.12 3.18 -4.27
C LEU A 151 -0.16 3.55 -5.02
N SER A 152 -1.31 3.58 -4.35
CA SER A 152 -2.59 3.96 -4.95
C SER A 152 -2.53 5.39 -5.51
N GLU A 153 -1.98 6.34 -4.75
CA GLU A 153 -1.79 7.73 -5.19
C GLU A 153 -0.85 7.83 -6.40
N ASP A 154 0.24 7.07 -6.41
CA ASP A 154 1.16 7.00 -7.56
C ASP A 154 0.46 6.48 -8.83
N ILE A 155 -0.34 5.43 -8.70
CA ILE A 155 -1.13 4.87 -9.80
C ILE A 155 -2.11 5.93 -10.31
N CYS A 156 -2.87 6.57 -9.42
CA CYS A 156 -3.80 7.64 -9.79
C CYS A 156 -3.10 8.78 -10.54
N ARG A 157 -1.92 9.22 -10.06
CA ARG A 157 -1.09 10.24 -10.74
C ARG A 157 -0.64 9.78 -12.13
N LYS A 158 -0.08 8.57 -12.24
CA LYS A 158 0.44 8.00 -13.50
C LYS A 158 -0.65 7.90 -14.56
N PHE A 159 -1.84 7.46 -14.17
CA PHE A 159 -2.97 7.23 -15.08
C PHE A 159 -3.92 8.42 -15.22
N LYS A 160 -3.64 9.52 -14.51
CA LYS A 160 -4.48 10.73 -14.45
C LYS A 160 -5.92 10.42 -14.05
N ILE A 161 -6.07 9.57 -13.04
CA ILE A 161 -7.36 9.17 -12.49
C ILE A 161 -7.69 10.09 -11.31
N LYS A 162 -8.87 10.71 -11.35
CA LYS A 162 -9.41 11.42 -10.20
C LYS A 162 -10.00 10.39 -9.25
N HIS A 163 -9.31 10.15 -8.14
CA HIS A 163 -9.77 9.27 -7.08
C HIS A 163 -10.83 9.99 -6.25
N VAL A 164 -12.02 9.41 -6.12
CA VAL A 164 -13.19 10.05 -5.49
C VAL A 164 -13.81 9.18 -4.39
N SER A 165 -13.23 8.03 -4.07
CA SER A 165 -13.82 7.02 -3.17
C SER A 165 -14.00 7.52 -1.73
N TRP A 166 -13.36 8.64 -1.39
CA TRP A 166 -13.37 9.24 -0.05
C TRP A 166 -13.96 10.65 -0.03
N ASP A 167 -14.54 11.13 -1.15
CA ASP A 167 -15.15 12.46 -1.24
C ASP A 167 -16.41 12.51 -0.35
N GLY A 168 -16.48 13.48 0.58
CA GLY A 168 -17.66 13.74 1.41
C GLY A 168 -17.85 12.83 2.62
N GLY A 169 -16.84 12.05 3.00
CA GLY A 169 -16.93 11.12 4.14
C GLY A 169 -15.60 10.81 4.82
N PHE A 170 -15.55 9.66 5.48
CA PHE A 170 -14.34 9.16 6.15
C PHE A 170 -13.24 8.84 5.12
N ASN A 171 -12.03 9.35 5.37
CA ASN A 171 -10.86 9.09 4.53
C ASN A 171 -9.83 8.23 5.30
N PRO A 172 -9.74 6.92 4.99
CA PRO A 172 -8.81 6.01 5.66
C PRO A 172 -7.34 6.45 5.55
N ALA A 173 -6.98 7.11 4.46
CA ALA A 173 -5.62 7.56 4.25
C ALA A 173 -5.23 8.72 5.18
N THR A 174 -6.17 9.63 5.46
CA THR A 174 -5.98 10.67 6.46
C THR A 174 -5.89 10.05 7.86
N SER A 175 -6.83 9.16 8.19
CA SER A 175 -6.87 8.43 9.47
C SER A 175 -5.54 7.72 9.78
N ILE A 176 -5.05 6.88 8.85
CA ILE A 176 -3.76 6.18 9.01
C ILE A 176 -2.58 7.14 9.23
N ARG A 177 -2.54 8.27 8.51
CA ARG A 177 -1.45 9.25 8.66
C ARG A 177 -1.49 9.94 10.01
N GLU A 178 -2.68 10.30 10.48
CA GLU A 178 -2.89 10.86 11.82
C GLU A 178 -2.47 9.87 12.89
N GLN A 179 -2.88 8.60 12.78
CA GLN A 179 -2.50 7.54 13.70
C GLN A 179 -0.99 7.35 13.81
N LEU A 180 -0.28 7.29 12.68
CA LEU A 180 1.18 7.22 12.68
C LEU A 180 1.82 8.44 13.35
N THR A 181 1.23 9.61 13.19
CA THR A 181 1.70 10.84 13.85
C THR A 181 1.51 10.75 15.36
N GLN A 182 0.36 10.27 15.82
CA GLN A 182 0.07 10.05 17.23
C GLN A 182 1.00 9.01 17.86
N ILE A 183 1.23 7.88 17.18
CA ILE A 183 2.17 6.82 17.62
C ILE A 183 3.60 7.37 17.71
N ARG A 184 4.05 8.16 16.74
CA ARG A 184 5.38 8.78 16.78
C ARG A 184 5.50 9.77 17.92
N ALA A 185 4.48 10.59 18.15
CA ALA A 185 4.45 11.56 19.23
C ALA A 185 4.46 10.87 20.61
N SER A 186 3.66 9.82 20.80
CA SER A 186 3.60 9.07 22.06
C SER A 186 4.94 8.42 22.40
N ARG A 187 5.61 7.81 21.40
CA ARG A 187 6.95 7.22 21.55
C ARG A 187 8.02 8.26 21.87
N SER A 188 7.98 9.41 21.20
CA SER A 188 8.92 10.49 21.44
C SER A 188 8.80 11.01 22.87
N ARG A 189 7.56 11.23 23.36
CA ARG A 189 7.29 11.59 24.76
C ARG A 189 7.75 10.52 25.74
N ALA A 190 7.49 9.25 25.46
CA ALA A 190 7.93 8.13 26.30
C ALA A 190 9.46 8.07 26.41
N LYS A 191 10.17 8.27 25.29
CA LYS A 191 11.63 8.34 25.25
C LYS A 191 12.18 9.51 26.07
N LEU A 192 11.61 10.71 25.92
CA LEU A 192 12.00 11.88 26.72
C LEU A 192 11.80 11.63 28.22
N ARG A 193 10.65 11.10 28.62
CA ARG A 193 10.39 10.73 30.03
C ARG A 193 11.34 9.67 30.57
N SER A 194 11.78 8.73 29.73
CA SER A 194 12.79 7.74 30.11
C SER A 194 14.15 8.40 30.35
N MET A 195 14.56 9.29 29.45
CA MET A 195 15.81 10.06 29.56
C MET A 195 15.81 10.97 30.79
N GLU A 196 14.70 11.67 31.07
CA GLU A 196 14.54 12.50 32.27
C GLU A 196 14.68 11.68 33.55
N ARG A 197 14.04 10.50 33.62
CA ARG A 197 14.16 9.59 34.78
C ARG A 197 15.59 9.07 34.94
N TYR A 198 16.26 8.74 33.85
CA TYR A 198 17.67 8.34 33.88
C TYR A 198 18.57 9.49 34.38
N ALA A 199 18.41 10.70 33.84
CA ALA A 199 19.17 11.88 34.25
C ALA A 199 18.99 12.20 35.74
N LYS A 200 17.75 12.13 36.26
CA LYS A 200 17.46 12.29 37.70
C LYS A 200 18.20 11.27 38.56
N ARG A 201 18.17 9.98 38.18
CA ARG A 201 18.88 8.91 38.91
C ARG A 201 20.40 9.12 38.93
N VAL A 202 20.99 9.53 37.82
CA VAL A 202 22.43 9.81 37.74
C VAL A 202 22.80 11.02 38.60
N ALA A 203 22.04 12.11 38.52
CA ALA A 203 22.27 13.31 39.32
C ALA A 203 22.14 13.04 40.84
N GLU A 204 21.16 12.23 41.24
CA GLU A 204 20.99 11.83 42.64
C GLU A 204 22.17 10.99 43.14
N LYS A 205 22.66 10.05 42.32
CA LYS A 205 23.84 9.24 42.63
C LYS A 205 25.09 10.11 42.80
N GLN A 206 25.29 11.10 41.94
CA GLN A 206 26.40 12.05 42.06
C GLN A 206 26.30 12.91 43.33
N ARG A 207 25.11 13.41 43.68
CA ARG A 207 24.91 14.17 44.93
C ARG A 207 25.28 13.35 46.16
N LYS A 208 24.89 12.07 46.19
CA LYS A 208 25.22 11.14 47.28
C LYS A 208 26.74 10.90 47.41
N LEU A 209 27.48 10.86 46.30
CA LEU A 209 28.94 10.71 46.28
C LEU A 209 29.70 11.97 46.71
N ILE A 210 29.14 13.16 46.50
CA ILE A 210 29.77 14.43 46.93
C ILE A 210 29.55 14.69 48.43
N GLN A 211 28.50 14.10 49.01
CA GLN A 211 28.16 14.24 50.43
C GLN A 211 28.76 13.15 51.33
N SER A 212 29.41 12.13 50.75
CA SER A 212 30.19 11.10 51.45
C SER A 212 31.67 11.43 51.45
#